data_AF-A0A077P534-F1
#
_entry.id   AF-A0A077P534-F1
#
_cell.length_a   1.000
_cell.length_b   1.000
_cell.length_c   1.000
_cell.angle_alpha   90.00
_cell.angle_beta   90.00
_cell.angle_gamma   90.00
#
_symmetry.space_group_name_H-M   'P 1'
#
loop_
_entity.id
_entity.type
_entity.pdbx_description
1 polymer ?
#
loop_
_entity_poly.entity_id
_entity_poly.type
_entity_poly.pdbx_seq_one_letter_code
_entity_poly.pdbx_strand_id
1 'polypeptide(L)' 'MTHQISKSACGVDTLLRIRRWWALRKLRGHWRDDQFFLKLARQPKYKWISDHFNFYERYQFLRLLTEHEQRRGTI' A
#
# COMPACT_ATOMS: atom_id res chain seq x y z
N MET A 1 13.56 -33.47 -20.90
CA MET A 1 12.69 -33.15 -19.74
C MET A 1 13.00 -31.80 -19.08
N THR A 2 13.57 -30.82 -19.80
CA THR A 2 13.96 -29.50 -19.24
C THR A 2 12.99 -28.36 -19.58
N HIS A 3 12.07 -28.58 -20.54
CA HIS A 3 11.18 -27.52 -21.06
C HIS A 3 9.96 -27.18 -20.18
N GLN A 4 9.55 -28.05 -19.23
CA GLN A 4 8.40 -27.75 -18.36
C GLN A 4 8.76 -26.90 -17.14
N ILE A 5 9.98 -27.06 -16.61
CA ILE A 5 10.47 -26.33 -15.42
C ILE A 5 10.64 -24.83 -15.71
N SER A 6 11.01 -24.48 -16.96
CA SER A 6 11.18 -23.09 -17.39
C SER A 6 9.85 -22.31 -17.48
N LYS A 7 8.76 -22.95 -17.93
CA LYS A 7 7.45 -22.29 -18.04
C LYS A 7 6.78 -22.06 -16.68
N SER A 8 6.95 -22.99 -15.73
CA SER A 8 6.42 -22.85 -14.37
C SER A 8 7.11 -21.72 -13.59
N ALA A 9 8.42 -21.53 -13.77
CA ALA A 9 9.16 -20.42 -13.14
C ALA A 9 8.67 -19.04 -13.61
N CYS A 10 8.49 -18.87 -14.93
CA CYS A 10 8.01 -17.61 -15.52
C CYS A 10 6.60 -17.22 -15.03
N GLY A 11 5.70 -18.20 -14.84
CA GLY A 11 4.35 -17.96 -14.32
C GLY A 11 4.33 -17.48 -12.87
N VAL A 12 5.16 -18.10 -12.01
CA VAL A 12 5.27 -17.74 -10.58
C VAL A 12 5.89 -16.34 -10.42
N ASP A 13 6.93 -16.03 -11.20
CA ASP A 13 7.56 -14.70 -11.18
C ASP A 13 6.61 -13.60 -11.66
N THR A 14 5.80 -13.89 -12.67
CA THR A 14 4.80 -12.95 -13.18
C THR A 14 3.71 -12.68 -12.13
N LEU A 15 3.22 -13.72 -11.46
CA LEU A 15 2.23 -13.60 -10.39
C LEU A 15 2.79 -12.81 -9.19
N LEU A 16 4.05 -13.05 -8.80
CA LEU A 16 4.70 -12.31 -7.72
C LEU A 16 4.86 -10.82 -8.09
N ARG A 17 5.27 -10.50 -9.32
CA ARG A 17 5.36 -9.12 -9.81
C ARG A 17 4.00 -8.41 -9.81
N ILE A 18 2.95 -9.10 -10.24
CA ILE A 18 1.58 -8.57 -10.21
C ILE A 18 1.14 -8.30 -8.77
N ARG A 19 1.34 -9.26 -7.85
CA ARG A 19 1.02 -9.09 -6.42
C ARG A 19 1.76 -7.92 -5.80
N ARG A 20 3.07 -7.81 -6.05
CA ARG A 20 3.91 -6.68 -5.61
C ARG A 20 3.39 -5.35 -6.13
N TRP A 21 3.05 -5.30 -7.42
CA TRP A 21 2.50 -4.09 -8.04
C TRP A 21 1.16 -3.69 -7.41
N TRP A 22 0.27 -4.65 -7.14
CA TRP A 22 -1.01 -4.39 -6.47
C TRP A 22 -0.83 -3.90 -5.03
N ALA A 23 0.07 -4.51 -4.26
CA ALA A 23 0.37 -4.11 -2.90
C ALA A 23 0.91 -2.67 -2.86
N LEU A 24 1.90 -2.36 -3.70
CA LEU A 24 2.45 -1.00 -3.85
C LEU A 24 1.39 0.00 -4.31
N ARG A 25 0.51 -0.38 -5.24
CA ARG A 25 -0.58 0.47 -5.71
C ARG A 25 -1.55 0.82 -4.58
N LYS A 26 -1.92 -0.14 -3.74
CA LYS A 26 -2.78 0.09 -2.56
C LYS A 26 -2.10 1.00 -1.54
N LEU A 27 -0.85 0.72 -1.18
CA LEU A 27 -0.10 1.54 -0.22
C LEU A 27 0.05 2.99 -0.70
N ARG A 28 0.36 3.19 -1.98
CA ARG A 28 0.41 4.54 -2.58
C ARG A 28 -0.96 5.23 -2.60
N GLY A 29 -2.04 4.47 -2.80
CA GLY A 29 -3.40 4.97 -2.71
C GLY A 29 -3.70 5.53 -1.32
N HIS A 30 -3.50 4.71 -0.28
CA HIS A 30 -3.67 5.14 1.11
C HIS A 30 -2.83 6.38 1.45
N TRP A 31 -1.55 6.39 1.08
CA TRP A 31 -0.69 7.55 1.30
C TRP A 31 -1.22 8.82 0.63
N ARG A 32 -1.70 8.71 -0.61
CA ARG A 32 -2.27 9.84 -1.35
C ARG A 32 -3.54 10.38 -0.68
N ASP A 33 -4.41 9.48 -0.22
CA ASP A 33 -5.63 9.84 0.48
C ASP A 33 -5.32 10.54 1.81
N ASP A 34 -4.36 10.01 2.58
CA ASP A 34 -3.91 10.61 3.83
C ASP A 34 -3.33 12.02 3.62
N GLN A 35 -2.54 12.23 2.56
CA GLN A 35 -2.04 13.55 2.18
C GLN A 35 -3.17 14.51 1.77
N PHE A 36 -4.19 14.00 1.07
CA PHE A 36 -5.36 14.79 0.70
C PHE A 36 -6.15 15.24 1.93
N PHE A 37 -6.44 14.33 2.86
CA PHE A 37 -7.11 14.67 4.12
C PHE A 37 -6.28 15.59 4.99
N LEU A 38 -4.95 15.42 5.04
CA LEU A 38 -4.05 16.34 5.75
C LEU A 38 -4.15 17.76 5.18
N LYS A 39 -4.20 17.90 3.84
CA LYS A 39 -4.36 19.20 3.19
C LYS A 39 -5.74 19.81 3.48
N LEU A 40 -6.80 19.00 3.51
CA LEU A 40 -8.13 19.48 3.87
C LEU A 40 -8.22 19.90 5.33
N ALA A 41 -7.70 19.11 6.26
CA ALA A 41 -7.73 19.38 7.71
C ALA A 41 -7.04 20.69 8.08
N ARG A 42 -6.05 21.14 7.29
CA ARG A 42 -5.38 22.44 7.46
C ARG A 42 -6.27 23.64 7.07
N GLN A 43 -7.37 23.43 6.37
CA GLN A 43 -8.27 24.50 5.98
C GLN A 43 -9.30 24.78 7.08
N PRO A 44 -9.53 26.03 7.48
CA PRO A 44 -10.48 26.37 8.55
C PRO A 44 -11.90 25.84 8.32
N LYS A 45 -12.33 25.78 7.05
CA LYS A 45 -13.64 25.24 6.64
C LYS A 45 -13.83 23.76 6.99
N TYR A 46 -12.74 23.01 7.08
CA TYR A 46 -12.74 21.57 7.33
C TYR A 46 -12.09 21.22 8.67
N LYS A 47 -12.17 22.13 9.66
CA LYS A 47 -11.64 21.89 11.01
C LYS A 47 -12.16 20.59 11.63
N TRP A 48 -13.41 20.23 11.38
CA TRP A 48 -14.00 18.95 11.82
C TRP A 48 -13.26 17.72 11.29
N ILE A 49 -12.57 17.82 10.14
CA ILE A 49 -11.71 16.74 9.64
C ILE A 49 -10.51 16.59 10.57
N SER A 50 -9.92 17.68 11.07
CA SER A 50 -8.82 17.63 12.03
C SER A 50 -9.20 16.92 13.33
N ASP A 51 -10.47 17.01 13.74
CA ASP A 51 -10.97 16.38 14.97
C ASP A 51 -11.11 14.84 14.83
N HIS A 52 -11.30 14.35 13.60
CA HIS A 52 -11.46 12.92 13.30
C HIS A 52 -10.26 12.28 12.59
N PHE A 53 -9.43 13.07 11.92
CA PHE A 53 -8.29 12.62 11.12
C PHE A 53 -7.00 12.76 11.92
N ASN A 54 -6.60 11.68 12.58
CA ASN A 54 -5.29 11.58 13.19
C ASN A 54 -4.27 11.05 12.16
N PHE A 55 -3.45 11.96 11.62
CA PHE A 55 -2.41 11.60 10.65
C PHE A 55 -1.41 10.58 11.20
N TYR A 56 -1.11 10.62 12.50
CA TYR A 56 -0.17 9.69 13.12
C TYR A 56 -0.73 8.27 13.16
N GLU A 57 -2.00 8.10 13.54
CA GLU A 57 -2.66 6.79 13.54
C GLU A 57 -2.74 6.20 12.12
N ARG A 58 -3.05 7.03 11.13
CA ARG A 58 -3.07 6.63 9.71
C ARG A 58 -1.69 6.18 9.22
N TYR A 59 -0.65 6.92 9.60
CA TYR A 59 0.73 6.54 9.31
C TYR A 59 1.12 5.20 9.96
N GLN A 60 0.75 4.98 11.23
CA GLN A 60 0.99 3.70 11.91
C GLN A 60 0.26 2.54 11.22
N PHE A 61 -0.99 2.75 10.81
CA PHE A 61 -1.75 1.76 10.05
C PHE A 61 -1.07 1.43 8.71
N LEU A 62 -0.61 2.43 7.96
CA LEU A 62 0.10 2.23 6.70
C LEU A 62 1.42 1.47 6.91
N ARG A 63 2.13 1.76 8.00
CA ARG A 63 3.35 1.05 8.38
C ARG A 63 3.07 -0.43 8.67
N LEU A 64 2.04 -0.75 9.45
CA LEU A 64 1.65 -2.13 9.74
C LEU A 64 1.26 -2.90 8.47
N LEU A 65 0.52 -2.27 7.56
CA LEU A 65 0.21 -2.87 6.25
C LEU A 65 1.47 -3.15 5.44
N THR A 66 2.43 -2.21 5.44
CA THR A 66 3.70 -2.37 4.73
C THR A 66 4.51 -3.53 5.31
N GLU A 67 4.63 -3.61 6.64
CA GLU A 67 5.31 -4.70 7.34
C GLU A 67 4.65 -6.06 7.05
N HIS A 68 3.32 -6.10 6.96
CA HIS A 68 2.59 -7.32 6.59
C HIS A 68 2.89 -7.78 5.16
N GLU A 69 2.94 -6.87 4.19
CA GLU A 69 3.29 -7.19 2.81
C GLU A 69 4.76 -7.63 2.66
N GLN A 70 5.67 -7.06 3.44
CA GLN A 70 7.08 -7.48 3.52
C GLN A 70 7.21 -8.90 4.08
N ARG A 71 6.52 -9.21 5.19
CA ARG A 71 6.52 -10.56 5.79
C ARG A 71 5.99 -11.62 4.84
N ARG A 72 5.06 -11.26 3.95
CA ARG A 72 4.53 -12.12 2.89
C ARG A 72 5.48 -12.29 1.70
N GLY A 73 6.65 -11.65 1.69
CA GLY A 73 7.57 -11.61 0.56
C GLY A 73 6.97 -10.93 -0.67
N THR A 74 5.91 -10.14 -0.50
CA THR A 74 5.24 -9.45 -1.60
C THR A 74 5.93 -8.14 -1.95
N ILE A 75 6.55 -7.47 -0.97
CA ILE A 75 7.32 -6.22 -1.17
C ILE A 75 8.75 -6.37 -0.67
#